data_AF-A0AAV1HZL1-F1
#
_entry.id   AF-A0AAV1HZL1-F1
#
_cell.length_a   1.000
_cell.length_b   1.000
_cell.length_c   1.000
_cell.angle_alpha   90.00
_cell.angle_beta   90.00
_cell.angle_gamma   90.00
#
_symmetry.space_group_name_H-M   'P 1'
#
loop_
_entity.id
_entity.type
_entity.pdbx_description
1 polymer ?
#
loop_
_entity_poly.entity_id
_entity_poly.type
_entity_poly.pdbx_seq_one_letter_code
_entity_poly.pdbx_strand_id
1 'polypeptide(L)'
;MEVEELLRSWDHDHSIILGKLDYISKTLQQRQDLSKAELLPRAQQPTQVSAPSTPPHHEVYRGQPEGPHISSPLSGEAALWLKQHDPSIISACKSATAGEVLAAKAAIDAVCARHGLQRSDLQAHLGILGLDVETVDEDAVNVKKMLQELADDGGWTVSYNHGLRVLYRHLRNTKVHSVKMQAEFEAPMWHVMALMVEFDLTSTWNTHMQDTVILHSELPLLTCIYGGLWTPFLLFDTVAKAEAFDIGLEDRSVLARLSNLSDAEVELYGPLPPAHKKRRRATIGSGSCFRLEPLPPGPDGKHRTRATAMAHINPHLPFVPAFLVNFILRVASPFAYRMMSKVLKELFKEPDSIFNQRIAARPEVYQMCKDRTKHLMMYHYGVHIDV
;
A
#
# COMPACT_ATOMS: atom_id res chain seq x y z
N MET A 1 13.23 48.33 -1.09
CA MET A 1 13.70 47.13 -0.38
C MET A 1 14.41 46.29 -1.41
N GLU A 2 15.74 46.29 -1.37
CA GLU A 2 16.60 45.70 -2.39
C GLU A 2 16.56 44.17 -2.29
N VAL A 3 16.68 43.48 -3.42
CA VAL A 3 16.59 42.00 -3.52
C VAL A 3 17.57 41.30 -2.57
N GLU A 4 18.73 41.91 -2.30
CA GLU A 4 19.71 41.38 -1.33
C GLU A 4 19.21 41.39 0.11
N GLU A 5 18.40 42.37 0.51
CA GLU A 5 17.86 42.48 1.87
C GLU A 5 16.78 41.41 2.12
N LEU A 6 16.01 41.10 1.07
CA LEU A 6 15.04 39.99 1.04
C LEU A 6 15.73 38.62 1.08
N LEU A 7 16.83 38.43 0.36
CA LEU A 7 17.62 37.20 0.39
C LEU A 7 18.33 37.00 1.75
N ARG A 8 18.88 38.06 2.34
CA ARG A 8 19.49 37.99 3.68
C ARG A 8 18.46 37.70 4.78
N SER A 9 17.26 38.31 4.69
CA SER A 9 16.15 37.97 5.58
C SER A 9 15.74 36.51 5.42
N TRP A 10 15.69 36.00 4.19
CA TRP A 10 15.34 34.62 3.91
C TRP A 10 16.38 33.63 4.45
N ASP A 11 17.67 33.90 4.27
CA ASP A 11 18.75 33.06 4.82
C ASP A 11 18.78 33.10 6.36
N HIS A 12 18.52 34.26 6.95
CA HIS A 12 18.41 34.40 8.41
C HIS A 12 17.24 33.57 8.97
N ASP A 13 16.05 33.72 8.39
CA ASP A 13 14.86 32.96 8.79
C ASP A 13 15.05 31.46 8.57
N HIS A 14 15.71 31.07 7.47
CA HIS A 14 16.00 29.68 7.17
C HIS A 14 17.01 29.08 8.17
N SER A 15 18.05 29.83 8.56
CA SER A 15 19.01 29.39 9.59
C SER A 15 18.34 29.18 10.96
N ILE A 16 17.39 30.05 11.33
CA ILE A 16 16.62 29.94 12.58
C ILE A 16 15.68 28.72 12.51
N ILE A 17 15.03 28.49 11.37
CA ILE A 17 14.17 27.33 11.16
C ILE A 17 15.00 26.03 11.23
N LEU A 18 16.16 25.98 10.57
CA LEU A 18 17.05 24.82 10.61
C LEU A 18 17.59 24.54 12.02
N GLY A 19 17.94 25.59 12.78
CA GLY A 19 18.35 25.44 14.18
C GLY A 19 17.24 24.90 15.09
N LYS A 20 15.98 25.37 14.89
CA LYS A 20 14.81 24.83 15.60
C LYS A 20 14.51 23.39 15.19
N LEU A 21 14.69 23.04 13.92
CA LEU A 21 14.50 21.68 13.41
C LEU A 21 15.54 20.71 13.99
N ASP A 22 16.82 21.11 14.08
CA ASP A 22 17.87 20.29 14.71
C ASP A 22 17.55 20.03 16.20
N TYR A 23 17.10 21.06 16.93
CA TYR A 23 16.65 20.92 18.32
C TYR A 23 15.45 19.97 18.47
N ILE A 24 14.44 20.11 17.62
CA ILE A 24 13.26 19.22 17.62
C ILE A 24 13.67 17.78 17.27
N SER A 25 14.54 17.60 16.27
CA SER A 25 15.03 16.28 15.87
C SER A 25 15.77 15.58 17.02
N LYS A 26 16.66 16.29 17.73
CA LYS A 26 17.37 15.77 18.91
C LYS A 26 16.41 15.39 20.04
N THR A 27 15.37 16.19 20.25
CA THR A 27 14.34 15.93 21.28
C THR A 27 13.48 14.71 20.95
N LEU A 28 13.15 14.50 19.67
CA LEU A 28 12.40 13.32 19.21
C LEU A 28 13.23 12.04 19.30
N GLN A 29 14.52 12.11 18.94
CA GLN A 29 15.46 11.00 19.08
C GLN A 29 15.53 10.52 20.53
N GLN A 30 15.68 11.46 21.48
CA GLN A 30 15.74 11.16 22.91
C GLN A 30 14.46 10.49 23.44
N ARG A 31 13.29 10.82 22.88
CA ARG A 31 12.00 10.19 23.24
C ARG A 31 11.85 8.78 22.66
N GLN A 32 12.35 8.54 21.46
CA GLN A 32 12.38 7.21 20.86
C GLN A 32 13.28 6.26 21.67
N ASP A 33 14.42 6.74 22.16
CA ASP A 33 15.32 5.95 23.00
C ASP A 33 14.67 5.55 24.34
N LEU A 34 13.84 6.43 24.92
CA LEU A 34 13.07 6.14 26.13
C LEU A 34 11.93 5.14 25.89
N SER A 35 11.22 5.23 24.76
CA SER A 35 10.12 4.32 24.42
C SER A 35 10.59 2.89 24.11
N LYS A 36 11.81 2.73 23.56
CA LYS A 36 12.42 1.42 23.32
C LYS A 36 12.77 0.67 24.61
N ALA A 37 12.94 1.36 25.74
CA ALA A 37 13.26 0.75 27.02
C ALA A 37 12.04 0.08 27.70
N GLU A 38 10.80 0.41 27.30
CA GLU A 38 9.57 -0.03 27.99
C GLU A 38 8.81 -1.17 27.30
N LEU A 39 9.20 -1.57 26.08
CA LEU A 39 8.49 -2.59 25.30
C LEU A 39 9.31 -3.89 25.17
N LEU A 40 9.30 -4.71 26.22
CA LEU A 40 9.67 -6.14 26.17
C LEU A 40 8.42 -7.00 26.39
N PRO A 41 7.90 -7.72 25.37
CA PRO A 41 6.80 -8.65 25.56
C PRO A 41 7.27 -10.06 25.96
N ARG A 42 6.49 -10.66 26.86
CA ARG A 42 6.48 -12.10 27.20
C ARG A 42 6.18 -12.96 25.97
N ALA A 43 7.06 -13.92 25.68
CA ALA A 43 6.87 -14.92 24.64
C ALA A 43 5.76 -15.92 25.01
N GLN A 44 4.82 -16.13 24.08
CA GLN A 44 3.89 -17.26 24.09
C GLN A 44 4.48 -18.43 23.28
N GLN A 45 4.31 -19.65 23.79
CA GLN A 45 4.80 -20.89 23.17
C GLN A 45 3.95 -21.29 21.95
N PRO A 46 4.56 -21.78 20.86
CA PRO A 46 3.83 -22.26 19.69
C PRO A 46 3.30 -23.68 19.89
N THR A 47 2.04 -23.90 19.52
CA THR A 47 1.37 -25.20 19.45
C THR A 47 1.78 -25.91 18.15
N GLN A 48 2.28 -27.14 18.25
CA GLN A 48 2.61 -27.99 17.10
C GLN A 48 1.34 -28.53 16.43
N VAL A 49 1.21 -28.31 15.12
CA VAL A 49 0.18 -28.93 14.27
C VAL A 49 0.85 -29.94 13.34
N SER A 50 0.38 -31.18 13.40
CA SER A 50 0.86 -32.32 12.62
C SER A 50 0.35 -32.27 11.17
N ALA A 51 1.21 -32.61 10.21
CA ALA A 51 0.88 -32.71 8.80
C ALA A 51 0.08 -33.98 8.46
N PRO A 52 -0.92 -33.94 7.56
CA PRO A 52 -1.55 -35.15 7.03
C PRO A 52 -0.74 -35.77 5.90
N SER A 53 -0.69 -37.10 5.90
CA SER A 53 -0.06 -37.96 4.90
C SER A 53 -0.93 -38.14 3.66
N THR A 54 -0.32 -38.04 2.49
CA THR A 54 -0.96 -38.25 1.18
C THR A 54 -0.98 -39.73 0.79
N PRO A 55 -2.13 -40.31 0.39
CA PRO A 55 -2.17 -41.63 -0.24
C PRO A 55 -2.09 -41.53 -1.78
N PRO A 56 -1.51 -42.52 -2.48
CA PRO A 56 -1.54 -42.60 -3.93
C PRO A 56 -2.74 -43.45 -4.38
N HIS A 57 -3.63 -42.88 -5.18
CA HIS A 57 -4.64 -43.65 -5.91
C HIS A 57 -4.74 -43.18 -7.37
N HIS A 58 -4.24 -44.01 -8.28
CA HIS A 58 -4.65 -44.00 -9.67
C HIS A 58 -6.00 -44.71 -9.76
N GLU A 59 -7.08 -43.95 -9.75
CA GLU A 59 -8.42 -44.44 -10.09
C GLU A 59 -8.65 -44.33 -11.60
N VAL A 60 -9.16 -45.43 -12.13
CA VAL A 60 -9.66 -45.60 -13.49
C VAL A 60 -10.86 -44.68 -13.67
N TYR A 61 -10.80 -43.77 -14.65
CA TYR A 61 -11.88 -42.85 -15.06
C TYR A 61 -13.17 -43.62 -15.39
N ARG A 62 -14.04 -43.80 -14.39
CA ARG A 62 -15.47 -44.10 -14.60
C ARG A 62 -16.15 -42.78 -14.99
N GLY A 63 -17.08 -42.86 -15.94
CA GLY A 63 -17.73 -41.70 -16.56
C GLY A 63 -18.11 -40.63 -15.55
N GLN A 64 -17.72 -39.38 -15.83
CA GLN A 64 -18.03 -38.26 -14.96
C GLN A 64 -19.55 -38.24 -14.71
N PRO A 65 -19.99 -38.16 -13.45
CA PRO A 65 -21.41 -37.99 -13.15
C PRO A 65 -21.93 -36.78 -13.92
N GLU A 66 -23.07 -36.93 -14.58
CA GLU A 66 -23.75 -35.81 -15.23
C GLU A 66 -23.95 -34.71 -14.19
N GLY A 67 -23.27 -33.58 -14.37
CA GLY A 67 -23.37 -32.44 -13.47
C GLY A 67 -24.79 -31.86 -13.46
N PRO A 68 -25.18 -31.13 -12.40
CA PRO A 68 -26.46 -30.44 -12.37
C PRO A 68 -26.56 -29.47 -13.56
N HIS A 69 -27.79 -29.24 -14.05
CA HIS A 69 -28.03 -28.27 -15.11
C HIS A 69 -27.66 -26.86 -14.61
N ILE A 70 -26.67 -26.24 -15.26
CA ILE A 70 -26.20 -24.89 -14.93
C ILE A 70 -26.96 -23.91 -15.82
N SER A 71 -27.85 -23.12 -15.22
CA SER A 71 -28.66 -22.12 -15.92
C SER A 71 -28.99 -20.96 -15.00
N SER A 72 -29.42 -19.84 -15.58
CA SER A 72 -30.00 -18.72 -14.84
C SER A 72 -31.51 -18.96 -14.62
N PRO A 73 -32.05 -18.80 -13.40
CA PRO A 73 -31.33 -18.48 -12.16
C PRO A 73 -30.51 -19.67 -11.65
N LEU A 74 -29.32 -19.39 -11.10
CA LEU A 74 -28.44 -20.44 -10.59
C LEU A 74 -29.03 -21.09 -9.34
N SER A 75 -29.07 -22.43 -9.30
CA SER A 75 -29.49 -23.17 -8.09
C SER A 75 -28.32 -23.33 -7.11
N GLY A 76 -28.62 -23.58 -5.84
CA GLY A 76 -27.58 -23.82 -4.83
C GLY A 76 -26.74 -25.06 -5.11
N GLU A 77 -27.34 -26.13 -5.66
CA GLU A 77 -26.64 -27.34 -6.08
C GLU A 77 -25.69 -27.07 -7.25
N ALA A 78 -26.14 -26.30 -8.25
CA ALA A 78 -25.30 -25.89 -9.36
C ALA A 78 -24.16 -24.97 -8.89
N ALA A 79 -24.40 -24.05 -7.95
CA ALA A 79 -23.37 -23.21 -7.35
C ALA A 79 -22.31 -24.04 -6.59
N LEU A 80 -22.74 -25.04 -5.81
CA LEU A 80 -21.81 -25.94 -5.11
C LEU A 80 -20.99 -26.77 -6.11
N TRP A 81 -21.64 -27.28 -7.16
CA TRP A 81 -20.94 -28.00 -8.22
C TRP A 81 -19.91 -27.12 -8.92
N LEU A 82 -20.27 -25.88 -9.28
CA LEU A 82 -19.36 -24.90 -9.88
C LEU A 82 -18.15 -24.64 -8.98
N LYS A 83 -18.35 -24.46 -7.67
CA LYS A 83 -17.24 -24.26 -6.72
C LYS A 83 -16.25 -25.43 -6.70
N GLN A 84 -16.75 -26.64 -6.82
CA GLN A 84 -15.95 -27.86 -6.71
C GLN A 84 -15.30 -28.28 -8.03
N HIS A 85 -15.93 -27.97 -9.17
CA HIS A 85 -15.56 -28.56 -10.46
C HIS A 85 -15.28 -27.53 -11.56
N ASP A 86 -15.78 -26.29 -11.48
CA ASP A 86 -15.49 -25.29 -12.51
C ASP A 86 -14.13 -24.62 -12.26
N PRO A 87 -13.14 -24.82 -13.14
CA PRO A 87 -11.79 -24.31 -12.93
C PRO A 87 -11.74 -22.78 -12.88
N SER A 88 -12.69 -22.09 -13.53
CA SER A 88 -12.73 -20.63 -13.53
C SER A 88 -13.33 -20.09 -12.22
N ILE A 89 -14.30 -20.76 -11.61
CA ILE A 89 -14.73 -20.40 -10.24
C ILE A 89 -13.61 -20.66 -9.23
N ILE A 90 -12.94 -21.81 -9.31
CA ILE A 90 -11.80 -22.12 -8.43
C ILE A 90 -10.70 -21.06 -8.58
N SER A 91 -10.38 -20.69 -9.82
CA SER A 91 -9.42 -19.63 -10.12
C SER A 91 -9.89 -18.27 -9.59
N ALA A 92 -11.16 -17.92 -9.74
CA ALA A 92 -11.72 -16.66 -9.24
C ALA A 92 -11.58 -16.55 -7.72
N CYS A 93 -11.96 -17.61 -6.97
CA CYS A 93 -11.83 -17.63 -5.51
C CYS A 93 -10.37 -17.54 -5.06
N LYS A 94 -9.46 -18.24 -5.75
CA LYS A 94 -8.02 -18.22 -5.46
C LYS A 94 -7.45 -16.82 -5.69
N SER A 95 -7.72 -16.21 -6.84
CA SER A 95 -7.23 -14.89 -7.18
C SER A 95 -7.84 -13.81 -6.28
N ALA A 96 -9.13 -13.90 -5.93
CA ALA A 96 -9.75 -12.95 -5.00
C ALA A 96 -9.09 -12.99 -3.61
N THR A 97 -8.85 -14.19 -3.08
CA THR A 97 -8.14 -14.38 -1.80
C THR A 97 -6.71 -13.85 -1.84
N ALA A 98 -6.05 -13.95 -3.00
CA ALA A 98 -4.69 -13.45 -3.20
C ALA A 98 -4.62 -11.94 -3.47
N GLY A 99 -5.75 -11.23 -3.54
CA GLY A 99 -5.80 -9.82 -3.94
C GLY A 99 -5.55 -9.57 -5.44
N GLU A 100 -5.55 -10.62 -6.27
CA GLU A 100 -5.42 -10.57 -7.73
C GLU A 100 -6.77 -10.19 -8.39
N VAL A 101 -7.28 -9.00 -8.06
CA VAL A 101 -8.68 -8.64 -8.35
C VAL A 101 -9.02 -8.62 -9.83
N LEU A 102 -8.07 -8.23 -10.71
CA LEU A 102 -8.29 -8.21 -12.15
C LEU A 102 -8.38 -9.63 -12.74
N ALA A 103 -7.53 -10.54 -12.28
CA ALA A 103 -7.58 -11.96 -12.65
C ALA A 103 -8.86 -12.62 -12.12
N ALA A 104 -9.24 -12.34 -10.87
CA ALA A 104 -10.49 -12.83 -10.28
C ALA A 104 -11.69 -12.39 -11.10
N LYS A 105 -11.74 -11.10 -11.46
CA LYS A 105 -12.78 -10.54 -12.32
C LYS A 105 -12.84 -11.23 -13.69
N ALA A 106 -11.70 -11.41 -14.35
CA ALA A 106 -11.64 -12.07 -15.66
C ALA A 106 -12.16 -13.52 -15.58
N ALA A 107 -11.84 -14.22 -14.50
CA ALA A 107 -12.33 -15.58 -14.26
C ALA A 107 -13.85 -15.63 -14.02
N ILE A 108 -14.41 -14.66 -13.27
CA ILE A 108 -15.87 -14.50 -13.12
C ILE A 108 -16.54 -14.26 -14.48
N ASP A 109 -16.01 -13.32 -15.27
CA ASP A 109 -16.55 -13.00 -16.59
C ASP A 109 -16.53 -14.24 -17.52
N ALA A 110 -15.49 -15.08 -17.42
CA ALA A 110 -15.39 -16.33 -18.17
C ALA A 110 -16.45 -17.38 -17.76
N VAL A 111 -16.77 -17.50 -16.46
CA VAL A 111 -17.83 -18.41 -15.96
C VAL A 111 -19.20 -17.94 -16.44
N CYS A 112 -19.49 -16.64 -16.29
CA CYS A 112 -20.74 -16.06 -16.75
C CYS A 112 -20.94 -16.27 -18.25
N ALA A 113 -19.91 -16.02 -19.06
CA ALA A 113 -19.97 -16.22 -20.51
C ALA A 113 -20.15 -17.70 -20.89
N ARG A 114 -19.46 -18.63 -20.22
CA ARG A 114 -19.52 -20.07 -20.51
C ARG A 114 -20.89 -20.67 -20.22
N HIS A 115 -21.50 -20.29 -19.10
CA HIS A 115 -22.73 -20.91 -18.60
C HIS A 115 -23.98 -20.05 -18.81
N GLY A 116 -23.85 -18.90 -19.50
CA GLY A 116 -24.96 -17.97 -19.71
C GLY A 116 -25.53 -17.39 -18.41
N LEU A 117 -24.69 -17.23 -17.39
CA LEU A 117 -25.09 -16.71 -16.07
C LEU A 117 -24.93 -15.19 -16.02
N GLN A 118 -25.79 -14.54 -15.24
CA GLN A 118 -25.61 -13.14 -14.84
C GLN A 118 -24.73 -13.05 -13.58
N ARG A 119 -24.10 -11.90 -13.33
CA ARG A 119 -23.32 -11.71 -12.09
C ARG A 119 -24.17 -11.82 -10.83
N SER A 120 -25.42 -11.36 -10.91
CA SER A 120 -26.39 -11.50 -9.82
C SER A 120 -26.67 -12.97 -9.47
N ASP A 121 -26.57 -13.89 -10.45
CA ASP A 121 -26.73 -15.33 -10.19
C ASP A 121 -25.61 -15.85 -9.29
N LEU A 122 -24.36 -15.44 -9.54
CA LEU A 122 -23.22 -15.82 -8.70
C LEU A 122 -23.27 -15.13 -7.34
N GLN A 123 -23.57 -13.82 -7.31
CA GLN A 123 -23.64 -13.04 -6.06
C GLN A 123 -24.70 -13.57 -5.09
N ALA A 124 -25.85 -14.02 -5.59
CA ALA A 124 -26.90 -14.63 -4.78
C ALA A 124 -26.42 -15.87 -4.01
N HIS A 125 -25.33 -16.51 -4.45
CA HIS A 125 -24.72 -17.69 -3.83
C HIS A 125 -23.35 -17.41 -3.21
N LEU A 126 -23.06 -16.16 -2.82
CA LEU A 126 -21.84 -15.76 -2.11
C LEU A 126 -21.48 -16.73 -0.97
N GLY A 127 -22.44 -17.10 -0.11
CA GLY A 127 -22.20 -18.00 1.01
C GLY A 127 -21.78 -19.42 0.60
N ILE A 128 -22.21 -19.88 -0.58
CA ILE A 128 -21.80 -21.18 -1.12
C ILE A 128 -20.44 -21.04 -1.80
N LEU A 129 -20.30 -20.09 -2.71
CA LEU A 129 -19.09 -19.91 -3.53
C LEU A 129 -17.88 -19.46 -2.69
N GLY A 130 -18.12 -18.69 -1.63
CA GLY A 130 -17.07 -17.98 -0.89
C GLY A 130 -16.41 -16.89 -1.73
N LEU A 131 -17.18 -16.27 -2.65
CA LEU A 131 -16.70 -15.27 -3.60
C LEU A 131 -17.65 -14.09 -3.62
N ASP A 132 -17.17 -12.93 -3.19
CA ASP A 132 -17.92 -11.67 -3.23
C ASP A 132 -17.71 -10.98 -4.58
N VAL A 133 -18.62 -11.27 -5.51
CA VAL A 133 -18.57 -10.81 -6.89
C VAL A 133 -18.71 -9.29 -6.97
N GLU A 134 -19.56 -8.71 -6.11
CA GLU A 134 -19.77 -7.26 -6.05
C GLU A 134 -18.49 -6.54 -5.64
N THR A 135 -17.87 -6.96 -4.53
CA THR A 135 -16.58 -6.38 -4.08
C THR A 135 -15.49 -6.53 -5.14
N VAL A 136 -15.35 -7.70 -5.78
CA VAL A 136 -14.36 -7.93 -6.84
C VAL A 136 -14.59 -6.98 -8.03
N ASP A 137 -15.84 -6.76 -8.43
CA ASP A 137 -16.17 -5.85 -9.51
C ASP A 137 -15.88 -4.39 -9.18
N GLU A 138 -16.28 -3.94 -7.99
CA GLU A 138 -16.03 -2.58 -7.51
C GLU A 138 -14.53 -2.30 -7.44
N ASP A 139 -13.76 -3.20 -6.83
CA ASP A 139 -12.32 -3.07 -6.71
C ASP A 139 -11.63 -3.09 -8.07
N ALA A 140 -12.04 -3.97 -8.99
CA ALA A 140 -11.49 -3.98 -10.34
C ALA A 140 -11.77 -2.68 -11.11
N VAL A 141 -12.96 -2.08 -10.95
CA VAL A 141 -13.28 -0.77 -11.53
C VAL A 141 -12.40 0.31 -10.91
N ASN A 142 -12.24 0.31 -9.59
CA ASN A 142 -11.43 1.28 -8.87
C ASN A 142 -9.95 1.18 -9.25
N VAL A 143 -9.40 -0.03 -9.32
CA VAL A 143 -8.02 -0.31 -9.77
C VAL A 143 -7.80 0.26 -11.17
N LYS A 144 -8.70 -0.01 -12.12
CA LYS A 144 -8.57 0.53 -13.49
C LYS A 144 -8.59 2.05 -13.52
N LYS A 145 -9.45 2.70 -12.74
CA LYS A 145 -9.50 4.17 -12.62
C LYS A 145 -8.21 4.73 -12.02
N MET A 146 -7.71 4.13 -10.94
CA MET A 146 -6.45 4.55 -10.31
C MET A 146 -5.26 4.40 -11.27
N LEU A 147 -5.17 3.30 -12.02
CA LEU A 147 -4.12 3.12 -13.04
C LEU A 147 -4.20 4.17 -14.14
N GLN A 148 -5.41 4.50 -14.60
CA GLN A 148 -5.61 5.54 -15.60
C GLN A 148 -5.16 6.91 -15.09
N GLU A 149 -5.50 7.29 -13.86
CA GLU A 149 -5.09 8.57 -13.28
C GLU A 149 -3.58 8.61 -12.93
N LEU A 150 -3.00 7.46 -12.57
CA LEU A 150 -1.55 7.32 -12.42
C LEU A 150 -0.82 7.43 -13.76
N ALA A 151 -1.43 7.07 -14.89
CA ALA A 151 -0.84 7.20 -16.22
C ALA A 151 -1.01 8.61 -16.81
N ASP A 152 -2.09 9.31 -16.49
CA ASP A 152 -2.41 10.63 -17.03
C ASP A 152 -1.83 11.77 -16.18
N ASP A 153 -0.92 12.55 -16.76
CA ASP A 153 -0.38 13.77 -16.17
C ASP A 153 -1.16 15.04 -16.61
N GLY A 154 -2.26 14.87 -17.34
CA GLY A 154 -3.17 15.95 -17.72
C GLY A 154 -3.66 16.79 -16.55
N GLY A 155 -3.45 18.10 -16.63
CA GLY A 155 -3.86 19.06 -15.59
C GLY A 155 -2.98 19.06 -14.33
N TRP A 156 -1.88 18.30 -14.31
CA TRP A 156 -0.90 18.33 -13.23
C TRP A 156 0.19 19.37 -13.50
N THR A 157 0.67 20.03 -12.44
CA THR A 157 1.82 20.94 -12.48
C THR A 157 3.05 20.27 -11.88
N VAL A 158 4.14 20.17 -12.65
CA VAL A 158 5.42 19.65 -12.13
C VAL A 158 6.01 20.66 -11.15
N SER A 159 6.19 20.24 -9.91
CA SER A 159 6.66 21.09 -8.80
C SER A 159 8.11 20.82 -8.41
N TYR A 160 8.60 19.60 -8.68
CA TYR A 160 9.98 19.16 -8.45
C TYR A 160 10.32 18.00 -9.41
N ASN A 161 11.55 17.94 -9.94
CA ASN A 161 11.97 16.90 -10.89
C ASN A 161 13.48 16.61 -10.88
N HIS A 162 13.99 16.02 -9.78
CA HIS A 162 15.40 15.65 -9.63
C HIS A 162 15.54 14.31 -8.91
N GLY A 163 15.38 13.19 -9.65
CA GLY A 163 15.35 11.82 -9.11
C GLY A 163 14.01 11.43 -8.48
N LEU A 164 13.40 12.39 -7.76
CA LEU A 164 11.98 12.40 -7.41
C LEU A 164 11.26 13.35 -8.38
N ARG A 165 10.13 12.90 -8.93
CA ARG A 165 9.19 13.72 -9.67
C ARG A 165 7.96 13.99 -8.79
N VAL A 166 7.69 15.25 -8.50
CA VAL A 166 6.51 15.67 -7.71
C VAL A 166 5.61 16.51 -8.61
N LEU A 167 4.38 16.06 -8.77
CA LEU A 167 3.32 16.78 -9.45
C LEU A 167 2.26 17.23 -8.45
N TYR A 168 1.64 18.37 -8.74
CA TYR A 168 0.62 18.97 -7.90
C TYR A 168 -0.58 19.42 -8.72
N ARG A 169 -1.78 19.25 -8.16
CA ARG A 169 -3.03 19.76 -8.73
C ARG A 169 -3.97 20.16 -7.60
N HIS A 170 -4.55 21.36 -7.70
CA HIS A 170 -5.67 21.77 -6.84
C HIS A 170 -6.98 21.52 -7.60
N LEU A 171 -7.91 20.78 -6.99
CA LEU A 171 -9.22 20.54 -7.61
C LEU A 171 -10.08 21.79 -7.45
N ARG A 172 -10.43 22.42 -8.59
CA ARG A 172 -11.21 23.68 -8.65
C ARG A 172 -12.48 23.57 -7.80
N ASN A 173 -12.79 24.63 -7.06
CA ASN A 173 -13.96 24.74 -6.18
C ASN A 173 -14.01 23.72 -5.03
N THR A 174 -12.89 23.07 -4.73
CA THR A 174 -12.78 22.16 -3.57
C THR A 174 -11.62 22.56 -2.66
N LYS A 175 -11.55 21.92 -1.50
CA LYS A 175 -10.40 22.02 -0.57
C LYS A 175 -9.39 20.88 -0.76
N VAL A 176 -9.50 20.13 -1.86
CA VAL A 176 -8.68 18.95 -2.11
C VAL A 176 -7.41 19.34 -2.86
N HIS A 177 -6.28 19.03 -2.25
CA HIS A 177 -4.95 19.19 -2.80
C HIS A 177 -4.42 17.82 -3.21
N SER A 178 -4.12 17.66 -4.50
CA SER A 178 -3.62 16.42 -5.04
C SER A 178 -2.11 16.50 -5.23
N VAL A 179 -1.40 15.50 -4.74
CA VAL A 179 0.05 15.36 -4.90
C VAL A 179 0.32 13.99 -5.50
N LYS A 180 1.14 13.94 -6.56
CA LYS A 180 1.62 12.71 -7.18
C LYS A 180 3.14 12.71 -7.12
N MET A 181 3.72 11.70 -6.48
CA MET A 181 5.15 11.52 -6.30
C MET A 181 5.58 10.26 -7.02
N GLN A 182 6.62 10.35 -7.84
CA GLN A 182 7.18 9.21 -8.55
C GLN A 182 8.69 9.19 -8.36
N ALA A 183 9.22 8.03 -7.96
CA ALA A 183 10.64 7.84 -7.71
C ALA A 183 11.07 6.44 -8.14
N GLU A 184 12.34 6.32 -8.52
CA GLU A 184 13.01 5.04 -8.73
C GLU A 184 14.03 4.81 -7.61
N PHE A 185 14.07 3.59 -7.11
CA PHE A 185 14.96 3.15 -6.04
C PHE A 185 15.83 2.00 -6.52
N GLU A 186 17.11 2.02 -6.19
CA GLU A 186 18.05 0.90 -6.34
C GLU A 186 17.83 -0.14 -5.23
N ALA A 187 16.66 -0.76 -5.21
CA ALA A 187 16.27 -1.81 -4.28
C ALA A 187 15.25 -2.75 -4.93
N PRO A 188 15.18 -4.02 -4.51
CA PRO A 188 14.12 -4.91 -4.93
C PRO A 188 12.77 -4.45 -4.37
N MET A 189 11.68 -4.77 -5.08
CA MET A 189 10.34 -4.27 -4.76
C MET A 189 9.90 -4.62 -3.34
N TRP A 190 10.22 -5.83 -2.87
CA TRP A 190 9.86 -6.28 -1.53
C TRP A 190 10.52 -5.46 -0.40
N HIS A 191 11.71 -4.86 -0.59
CA HIS A 191 12.29 -3.94 0.40
C HIS A 191 11.42 -2.68 0.53
N VAL A 192 10.97 -2.15 -0.60
CA VAL A 192 10.13 -0.95 -0.64
C VAL A 192 8.78 -1.24 0.02
N MET A 193 8.21 -2.41 -0.27
CA MET A 193 6.98 -2.89 0.36
C MET A 193 7.14 -3.12 1.86
N ALA A 194 8.28 -3.64 2.33
CA ALA A 194 8.55 -3.79 3.76
C ALA A 194 8.53 -2.45 4.51
N LEU A 195 9.06 -1.38 3.90
CA LEU A 195 8.97 -0.03 4.49
C LEU A 195 7.53 0.47 4.62
N MET A 196 6.65 0.06 3.71
CA MET A 196 5.22 0.43 3.78
C MET A 196 4.47 -0.40 4.80
N VAL A 197 4.73 -1.71 4.84
CA VAL A 197 4.09 -2.66 5.75
C VAL A 197 4.45 -2.33 7.20
N GLU A 198 5.71 -2.02 7.47
CA GLU A 198 6.18 -1.58 8.79
C GLU A 198 6.01 -0.06 8.95
N PHE A 199 4.81 0.45 8.64
CA PHE A 199 4.51 1.88 8.63
C PHE A 199 4.80 2.57 9.96
N ASP A 200 4.58 1.88 11.08
CA ASP A 200 4.86 2.40 12.43
C ASP A 200 6.33 2.73 12.65
N LEU A 201 7.26 2.14 11.88
CA LEU A 201 8.68 2.49 11.90
C LEU A 201 9.02 3.73 11.07
N THR A 202 8.08 4.32 10.33
CA THR A 202 8.34 5.49 9.46
C THR A 202 8.91 6.67 10.24
N SER A 203 8.45 6.91 11.46
CA SER A 203 8.97 7.99 12.32
C SER A 203 10.45 7.82 12.73
N THR A 204 11.04 6.63 12.55
CA THR A 204 12.46 6.39 12.84
C THR A 204 13.40 6.95 11.78
N TRP A 205 12.88 7.25 10.58
CA TRP A 205 13.67 7.76 9.46
C TRP A 205 13.06 8.97 8.75
N ASN A 206 11.78 9.24 8.92
CA ASN A 206 11.13 10.45 8.40
C ASN A 206 10.83 11.41 9.54
N THR A 207 11.68 12.42 9.73
CA THR A 207 11.55 13.41 10.81
C THR A 207 10.31 14.29 10.71
N HIS A 208 9.62 14.31 9.57
CA HIS A 208 8.32 15.00 9.45
C HIS A 208 7.17 14.15 10.01
N MET A 209 7.35 12.85 10.18
CA MET A 209 6.35 11.97 10.79
C MET A 209 6.59 11.91 12.30
N GLN A 210 5.69 12.54 13.06
CA GLN A 210 5.83 12.63 14.52
C GLN A 210 5.37 11.38 15.24
N ASP A 211 4.28 10.78 14.76
CA ASP A 211 3.74 9.53 15.29
C ASP A 211 3.29 8.67 14.13
N THR A 212 3.62 7.38 14.16
CA THR A 212 3.18 6.40 13.19
C THR A 212 2.79 5.14 13.91
N VAL A 213 1.56 4.67 13.70
CA VAL A 213 0.99 3.52 14.40
C VAL A 213 0.21 2.67 13.41
N ILE A 214 0.38 1.36 13.50
CA ILE A 214 -0.49 0.38 12.85
C ILE A 214 -1.63 0.10 13.82
N LEU A 215 -2.85 0.47 13.44
CA LEU A 215 -4.07 0.28 14.23
C LEU A 215 -4.59 -1.16 14.08
N HIS A 216 -4.57 -1.67 12.85
CA HIS A 216 -4.97 -3.04 12.52
C HIS A 216 -4.20 -3.51 11.29
N SER A 217 -3.98 -4.81 11.17
CA SER A 217 -3.33 -5.36 10.00
C SER A 217 -3.68 -6.80 9.71
N GLU A 218 -3.97 -7.07 8.44
CA GLU A 218 -4.08 -8.39 7.83
C GLU A 218 -3.10 -8.42 6.66
N LEU A 219 -1.82 -8.59 6.99
CA LEU A 219 -0.73 -8.35 6.05
C LEU A 219 -0.64 -9.41 4.94
N PRO A 220 -0.13 -9.01 3.76
CA PRO A 220 0.19 -7.63 3.33
C PRO A 220 -0.99 -6.94 2.61
N LEU A 221 -2.17 -7.54 2.60
CA LEU A 221 -3.30 -7.06 1.79
C LEU A 221 -4.06 -5.91 2.45
N LEU A 222 -4.04 -5.82 3.78
CA LEU A 222 -4.75 -4.77 4.51
C LEU A 222 -3.94 -4.25 5.69
N THR A 223 -3.81 -2.92 5.76
CA THR A 223 -3.23 -2.23 6.92
C THR A 223 -4.02 -0.96 7.21
N CYS A 224 -4.48 -0.82 8.45
CA CYS A 224 -5.07 0.41 8.97
C CYS A 224 -4.01 1.18 9.76
N ILE A 225 -3.75 2.42 9.38
CA ILE A 225 -2.64 3.21 9.92
C ILE A 225 -3.11 4.56 10.46
N TYR A 226 -2.40 5.03 11.47
CA TYR A 226 -2.43 6.42 11.93
C TYR A 226 -1.08 7.07 11.66
N GLY A 227 -1.08 8.23 11.01
CA GLY A 227 0.11 9.03 10.74
C GLY A 227 -0.06 10.48 11.20
N GLY A 228 0.85 10.96 12.04
CA GLY A 228 0.96 12.35 12.43
C GLY A 228 2.05 13.07 11.64
N LEU A 229 1.68 14.08 10.87
CA LEU A 229 2.59 14.87 10.04
C LEU A 229 2.84 16.25 10.65
N TRP A 230 4.12 16.58 10.82
CA TRP A 230 4.56 17.93 11.14
C TRP A 230 4.71 18.76 9.87
N THR A 231 4.18 19.99 9.90
CA THR A 231 4.45 21.02 8.91
C THR A 231 4.75 22.34 9.61
N PRO A 232 5.35 23.34 8.94
CA PRO A 232 5.50 24.66 9.51
C PRO A 232 4.14 25.18 9.98
N PHE A 233 4.06 25.54 11.27
CA PHE A 233 2.90 26.14 11.94
C PHE A 233 1.68 25.23 12.16
N LEU A 234 1.60 24.04 11.55
CA LEU A 234 0.44 23.15 11.67
C LEU A 234 0.87 21.69 11.88
N LEU A 235 0.10 20.99 12.71
CA LEU A 235 0.21 19.54 12.89
C LEU A 235 -1.03 18.89 12.31
N PHE A 236 -0.81 17.98 11.37
CA PHE A 236 -1.88 17.19 10.78
C PHE A 236 -1.81 15.75 11.28
N ASP A 237 -2.96 15.10 11.31
CA ASP A 237 -3.01 13.64 11.36
C ASP A 237 -3.83 13.09 10.20
N THR A 238 -3.66 11.81 9.94
CA THR A 238 -4.47 11.04 9.00
C THR A 238 -4.67 9.65 9.56
N VAL A 239 -5.88 9.13 9.39
CA VAL A 239 -6.22 7.74 9.69
C VAL A 239 -6.64 7.10 8.38
N ALA A 240 -5.87 6.13 7.92
CA ALA A 240 -5.98 5.59 6.57
C ALA A 240 -6.07 4.07 6.57
N LYS A 241 -6.89 3.54 5.67
CA LYS A 241 -6.94 2.13 5.31
C LYS A 241 -6.15 1.97 4.02
N ALA A 242 -5.17 1.08 4.03
CA ALA A 242 -4.38 0.70 2.87
C ALA A 242 -4.78 -0.72 2.46
N GLU A 243 -5.36 -0.86 1.27
CA GLU A 243 -5.79 -2.15 0.70
C GLU A 243 -4.95 -2.44 -0.55
N ALA A 244 -4.14 -3.49 -0.49
CA ALA A 244 -3.23 -3.87 -1.57
C ALA A 244 -3.88 -4.87 -2.53
N PHE A 245 -3.64 -4.64 -3.82
CA PHE A 245 -4.06 -5.45 -4.94
C PHE A 245 -2.83 -5.89 -5.72
N ASP A 246 -2.74 -7.19 -5.98
CA ASP A 246 -1.72 -7.73 -6.87
C ASP A 246 -2.22 -7.64 -8.32
N ILE A 247 -1.67 -6.71 -9.07
CA ILE A 247 -1.96 -6.53 -10.51
C ILE A 247 -0.70 -6.77 -11.33
N GLY A 248 0.14 -7.67 -10.82
CA GLY A 248 1.46 -7.91 -11.35
C GLY A 248 1.45 -8.50 -12.75
N LEU A 249 0.46 -9.32 -13.11
CA LEU A 249 0.39 -9.92 -14.45
C LEU A 249 -0.13 -8.92 -15.48
N GLU A 250 -1.08 -8.07 -15.10
CA GLU A 250 -1.76 -7.13 -15.99
C GLU A 250 -1.00 -5.81 -16.16
N ASP A 251 -0.39 -5.29 -15.08
CA ASP A 251 0.20 -3.95 -15.02
C ASP A 251 1.61 -3.93 -14.41
N ARG A 252 2.20 -5.12 -14.15
CA ARG A 252 3.56 -5.25 -13.58
C ARG A 252 3.68 -4.60 -12.22
N SER A 253 2.61 -4.51 -11.44
CA SER A 253 2.67 -3.76 -10.19
C SER A 253 1.86 -4.37 -9.05
N VAL A 254 2.19 -3.93 -7.84
CA VAL A 254 1.31 -4.02 -6.67
C VAL A 254 0.75 -2.63 -6.44
N LEU A 255 -0.55 -2.52 -6.26
CA LEU A 255 -1.25 -1.26 -6.08
C LEU A 255 -1.99 -1.27 -4.74
N ALA A 256 -1.72 -0.32 -3.87
CA ALA A 256 -2.46 -0.11 -2.64
C ALA A 256 -3.42 1.07 -2.78
N ARG A 257 -4.72 0.84 -2.60
CA ARG A 257 -5.73 1.91 -2.42
C ARG A 257 -5.59 2.50 -1.03
N LEU A 258 -5.70 3.82 -0.94
CA LEU A 258 -5.75 4.55 0.32
C LEU A 258 -7.13 5.17 0.50
N SER A 259 -7.79 4.86 1.61
CA SER A 259 -9.09 5.42 1.99
C SER A 259 -9.08 5.86 3.46
N ASN A 260 -10.09 6.61 3.90
CA ASN A 260 -10.23 6.96 5.31
C ASN A 260 -10.84 5.79 6.07
N LEU A 261 -10.45 5.60 7.33
CA LEU A 261 -11.25 4.79 8.25
C LEU A 261 -12.49 5.60 8.68
N SER A 262 -13.63 4.91 8.78
CA SER A 262 -14.80 5.41 9.47
C SER A 262 -14.57 5.47 10.99
N ASP A 263 -15.36 6.27 11.70
CA ASP A 263 -15.27 6.37 13.16
C ASP A 263 -15.53 5.02 13.84
N ALA A 264 -16.43 4.20 13.28
CA ALA A 264 -16.72 2.85 13.77
C ALA A 264 -15.52 1.90 13.61
N GLU A 265 -14.79 1.96 12.49
CA GLU A 265 -13.56 1.20 12.29
C GLU A 265 -12.46 1.66 13.25
N VAL A 266 -12.33 2.97 13.50
CA VAL A 266 -11.38 3.50 14.49
C VAL A 266 -11.70 2.97 15.89
N GLU A 267 -12.97 2.96 16.30
CA GLU A 267 -13.39 2.41 17.58
C GLU A 267 -13.09 0.91 17.68
N LEU A 268 -13.30 0.16 16.59
CA LEU A 268 -13.02 -1.27 16.53
C LEU A 268 -11.54 -1.61 16.64
N TYR A 269 -10.67 -0.89 15.92
CA TYR A 269 -9.24 -1.20 15.84
C TYR A 269 -8.41 -0.62 16.99
N GLY A 270 -9.00 0.27 17.78
CA GLY A 270 -8.43 0.74 19.04
C GLY A 270 -8.14 2.25 19.08
N PRO A 271 -7.80 2.76 20.26
CA PRO A 271 -7.70 4.19 20.49
C PRO A 271 -6.55 4.80 19.69
N LEU A 272 -6.82 5.95 19.09
CA LEU A 272 -5.79 6.76 18.44
C LEU A 272 -4.79 7.29 19.48
N PRO A 273 -3.52 7.53 19.10
CA PRO A 273 -2.52 8.08 20.01
C PRO A 273 -2.98 9.40 20.64
N PRO A 274 -2.65 9.70 21.91
CA PRO A 274 -3.14 10.89 22.61
C PRO A 274 -2.85 12.22 21.88
N ALA A 275 -1.77 12.27 21.09
CA ALA A 275 -1.38 13.44 20.30
C ALA A 275 -2.43 13.83 19.23
N HIS A 276 -3.27 12.91 18.77
CA HIS A 276 -4.33 13.18 17.78
C HIS A 276 -5.21 14.36 18.20
N LYS A 277 -5.52 14.49 19.50
CA LYS A 277 -6.39 15.56 20.03
C LYS A 277 -5.85 16.97 19.78
N LYS A 278 -4.55 17.11 19.50
CA LYS A 278 -3.87 18.38 19.22
C LYS A 278 -3.61 18.60 17.73
N ARG A 279 -4.10 17.71 16.87
CA ARG A 279 -3.85 17.71 15.43
C ARG A 279 -5.14 17.93 14.66
N ARG A 280 -5.00 18.50 13.47
CA ARG A 280 -6.10 18.58 12.52
C ARG A 280 -6.12 17.31 11.67
N ARG A 281 -7.25 16.61 11.67
CA ARG A 281 -7.43 15.45 10.78
C ARG A 281 -7.59 15.89 9.33
N ALA A 282 -6.67 15.43 8.49
CA ALA A 282 -6.85 15.49 7.05
C ALA A 282 -7.62 14.25 6.58
N THR A 283 -8.41 14.41 5.53
CA THR A 283 -9.07 13.29 4.86
C THR A 283 -8.44 12.98 3.52
N ILE A 284 -8.40 11.69 3.20
CA ILE A 284 -7.92 11.13 1.94
C ILE A 284 -9.11 11.08 0.97
N GLY A 285 -8.95 11.68 -0.20
CA GLY A 285 -9.93 11.64 -1.28
C GLY A 285 -9.84 10.34 -2.07
N SER A 286 -10.95 9.99 -2.73
CA SER A 286 -11.03 8.85 -3.65
C SER A 286 -9.95 8.93 -4.74
N GLY A 287 -9.45 7.78 -5.18
CA GLY A 287 -8.36 7.66 -6.15
C GLY A 287 -6.96 7.69 -5.54
N SER A 288 -6.83 7.99 -4.24
CA SER A 288 -5.52 7.99 -3.58
C SER A 288 -4.96 6.57 -3.52
N CYS A 289 -3.70 6.41 -3.90
CA CYS A 289 -3.09 5.10 -4.02
C CYS A 289 -1.56 5.15 -3.96
N PHE A 290 -0.96 3.97 -3.83
CA PHE A 290 0.47 3.75 -3.97
C PHE A 290 0.72 2.57 -4.91
N ARG A 291 1.63 2.71 -5.87
CA ARG A 291 1.97 1.69 -6.84
C ARG A 291 3.46 1.34 -6.75
N LEU A 292 3.76 0.06 -6.72
CA LEU A 292 5.11 -0.50 -6.80
C LEU A 292 5.27 -1.33 -8.06
N GLU A 293 6.22 -0.96 -8.90
CA GLU A 293 6.55 -1.67 -10.13
C GLU A 293 8.03 -2.13 -10.04
N PRO A 294 8.33 -3.43 -10.17
CA PRO A 294 9.70 -3.87 -10.33
C PRO A 294 10.18 -3.47 -11.73
N LEU A 295 11.37 -2.91 -11.80
CA LEU A 295 12.01 -2.50 -13.04
C LEU A 295 13.07 -3.53 -13.45
N PRO A 296 13.42 -3.61 -14.74
CA PRO A 296 14.60 -4.35 -15.15
C PRO A 296 15.82 -3.92 -14.33
N PRO A 297 16.76 -4.84 -14.01
CA PRO A 297 17.96 -4.49 -13.28
C PRO A 297 18.75 -3.39 -14.01
N GLY A 298 19.50 -2.60 -13.25
CA GLY A 298 20.42 -1.63 -13.84
C GLY A 298 21.55 -2.31 -14.64
N PRO A 299 22.37 -1.54 -15.38
CA PRO A 299 23.56 -2.07 -16.05
C PRO A 299 24.55 -2.76 -15.10
N ASP A 300 24.53 -2.40 -13.81
CA ASP A 300 25.31 -2.99 -12.73
C ASP A 300 24.65 -4.24 -12.10
N GLY A 301 23.54 -4.72 -12.67
CA GLY A 301 22.77 -5.86 -12.20
C GLY A 301 21.93 -5.59 -10.94
N LYS A 302 21.95 -4.37 -10.39
CA LYS A 302 21.18 -4.06 -9.18
C LYS A 302 19.69 -4.04 -9.46
N HIS A 303 18.92 -4.57 -8.52
CA HIS A 303 17.47 -4.46 -8.54
C HIS A 303 17.01 -3.00 -8.50
N ARG A 304 15.92 -2.73 -9.21
CA ARG A 304 15.31 -1.41 -9.25
C ARG A 304 13.81 -1.53 -9.08
N THR A 305 13.23 -0.55 -8.41
CA THR A 305 11.78 -0.46 -8.19
C THR A 305 11.32 0.96 -8.45
N ARG A 306 10.24 1.11 -9.19
CA ARG A 306 9.52 2.38 -9.31
C ARG A 306 8.41 2.41 -8.28
N ALA A 307 8.38 3.45 -7.47
CA ALA A 307 7.26 3.75 -6.59
C ALA A 307 6.53 4.99 -7.10
N THR A 308 5.21 4.92 -7.17
CA THR A 308 4.36 6.08 -7.46
C THR A 308 3.30 6.20 -6.38
N ALA A 309 3.30 7.31 -5.64
CA ALA A 309 2.27 7.64 -4.66
C ALA A 309 1.39 8.76 -5.22
N MET A 310 0.08 8.62 -5.10
CA MET A 310 -0.88 9.67 -5.44
C MET A 310 -1.82 9.85 -4.26
N ALA A 311 -1.90 11.08 -3.76
CA ALA A 311 -2.73 11.40 -2.62
C ALA A 311 -3.58 12.64 -2.92
N HIS A 312 -4.89 12.49 -2.76
CA HIS A 312 -5.84 13.59 -2.76
C HIS A 312 -6.14 13.91 -1.31
N ILE A 313 -5.75 15.09 -0.82
CA ILE A 313 -5.79 15.41 0.61
C ILE A 313 -6.67 16.64 0.82
N ASN A 314 -7.66 16.53 1.71
CA ASN A 314 -8.39 17.67 2.22
C ASN A 314 -7.95 17.93 3.67
N PRO A 315 -7.14 18.98 3.91
CA PRO A 315 -6.68 19.31 5.26
C PRO A 315 -7.75 20.00 6.11
N HIS A 316 -8.98 20.16 5.59
CA HIS A 316 -10.10 20.86 6.22
C HIS A 316 -9.75 22.29 6.67
N LEU A 317 -8.84 22.97 5.96
CA LEU A 317 -8.57 24.38 6.17
C LEU A 317 -9.53 25.24 5.34
N PRO A 318 -9.98 26.40 5.84
CA PRO A 318 -10.74 27.36 5.02
C PRO A 318 -9.94 27.80 3.79
N PHE A 319 -8.64 27.99 3.96
CA PHE A 319 -7.68 28.33 2.93
C PHE A 319 -6.36 27.62 3.26
N VAL A 320 -5.73 27.00 2.25
CA VAL A 320 -4.41 26.36 2.39
C VAL A 320 -3.36 27.35 1.89
N PRO A 321 -2.50 27.89 2.76
CA PRO A 321 -1.49 28.85 2.33
C PRO A 321 -0.53 28.27 1.30
N ALA A 322 -0.20 29.06 0.28
CA ALA A 322 0.72 28.63 -0.78
C ALA A 322 2.10 28.20 -0.24
N PHE A 323 2.58 28.82 0.84
CA PHE A 323 3.84 28.42 1.47
C PHE A 323 3.80 26.99 2.02
N LEU A 324 2.65 26.54 2.54
CA LEU A 324 2.49 25.20 3.10
C LEU A 324 2.49 24.15 1.99
N VAL A 325 1.80 24.44 0.89
CA VAL A 325 1.85 23.61 -0.33
C VAL A 325 3.29 23.52 -0.84
N ASN A 326 3.97 24.67 -0.99
CA ASN A 326 5.36 24.70 -1.46
C ASN A 326 6.31 23.96 -0.50
N PHE A 327 6.10 24.04 0.81
CA PHE A 327 6.87 23.28 1.80
C PHE A 327 6.72 21.77 1.56
N ILE A 328 5.50 21.26 1.39
CA ILE A 328 5.27 19.84 1.13
C ILE A 328 5.99 19.44 -0.16
N LEU A 329 5.74 20.16 -1.26
CA LEU A 329 6.19 19.80 -2.59
C LEU A 329 7.71 19.90 -2.79
N ARG A 330 8.35 20.92 -2.19
CA ARG A 330 9.76 21.27 -2.45
C ARG A 330 10.70 20.96 -1.29
N VAL A 331 10.19 20.75 -0.08
CA VAL A 331 11.01 20.48 1.11
C VAL A 331 10.73 19.08 1.65
N ALA A 332 9.49 18.82 2.10
CA ALA A 332 9.16 17.58 2.78
C ALA A 332 9.24 16.35 1.85
N SER A 333 8.68 16.43 0.64
CA SER A 333 8.71 15.33 -0.32
C SER A 333 10.14 14.94 -0.75
N PRO A 334 11.02 15.88 -1.19
CA PRO A 334 12.42 15.53 -1.48
C PRO A 334 13.19 15.02 -0.25
N PHE A 335 12.91 15.55 0.94
CA PHE A 335 13.53 15.05 2.18
C PHE A 335 13.14 13.60 2.45
N ALA A 336 11.84 13.29 2.43
CA ALA A 336 11.33 11.93 2.63
C ALA A 336 11.92 10.95 1.60
N TYR A 337 12.01 11.34 0.33
CA TYR A 337 12.66 10.53 -0.71
C TYR A 337 14.13 10.22 -0.41
N ARG A 338 14.91 11.22 0.02
CA ARG A 338 16.33 11.01 0.39
C ARG A 338 16.46 10.07 1.58
N MET A 339 15.63 10.25 2.61
CA MET A 339 15.65 9.39 3.80
C MET A 339 15.27 7.95 3.46
N MET A 340 14.21 7.75 2.67
CA MET A 340 13.80 6.43 2.19
C MET A 340 14.90 5.77 1.34
N SER A 341 15.54 6.53 0.45
CA SER A 341 16.66 6.04 -0.36
C SER A 341 17.85 5.61 0.49
N LYS A 342 18.16 6.36 1.56
CA LYS A 342 19.20 6.03 2.52
C LYS A 342 18.85 4.74 3.28
N VAL A 343 17.64 4.67 3.82
CA VAL A 343 17.11 3.51 4.54
C VAL A 343 17.17 2.24 3.70
N LEU A 344 16.72 2.29 2.44
CA LEU A 344 16.77 1.13 1.54
C LEU A 344 18.21 0.64 1.28
N LYS A 345 19.20 1.54 1.33
CA LYS A 345 20.62 1.21 1.14
C LYS A 345 21.30 0.66 2.39
N GLU A 346 20.79 1.00 3.58
CA GLU A 346 21.46 0.76 4.86
C GLU A 346 20.73 -0.29 5.71
N LEU A 347 19.43 -0.12 5.98
CA LEU A 347 18.72 -0.90 7.03
C LEU A 347 18.65 -2.40 6.76
N PHE A 348 18.57 -2.80 5.50
CA PHE A 348 18.51 -4.21 5.13
C PHE A 348 19.88 -4.90 5.18
N LYS A 349 20.98 -4.15 5.36
CA LYS A 349 22.33 -4.70 5.48
C LYS A 349 22.71 -5.04 6.92
N GLU A 350 22.07 -4.41 7.91
CA GLU A 350 22.35 -4.61 9.33
C GLU A 350 21.45 -5.72 9.88
N PRO A 351 21.98 -6.94 10.17
CA PRO A 351 21.14 -8.08 10.57
C PRO A 351 20.32 -7.81 11.83
N ASP A 352 20.85 -6.99 12.73
CA ASP A 352 20.22 -6.63 14.00
C ASP A 352 19.27 -5.44 13.91
N SER A 353 19.03 -4.88 12.70
CA SER A 353 18.09 -3.78 12.54
C SER A 353 16.67 -4.20 12.91
N ILE A 354 15.89 -3.28 13.49
CA ILE A 354 14.50 -3.57 13.87
C ILE A 354 13.65 -4.03 12.66
N PHE A 355 13.96 -3.56 11.45
CA PHE A 355 13.33 -4.04 10.23
C PHE A 355 13.65 -5.51 9.97
N ASN A 356 14.93 -5.89 9.99
CA ASN A 356 15.33 -7.29 9.77
C ASN A 356 14.77 -8.23 10.84
N GLN A 357 14.71 -7.79 12.11
CA GLN A 357 14.06 -8.56 13.17
C GLN A 357 12.57 -8.78 12.90
N ARG A 358 11.83 -7.76 12.46
CA ARG A 358 10.40 -7.89 12.12
C ARG A 358 10.17 -8.73 10.87
N ILE A 359 11.06 -8.61 9.89
CA ILE A 359 11.04 -9.43 8.67
C ILE A 359 11.23 -10.90 9.01
N ALA A 360 12.22 -11.22 9.86
CA ALA A 360 12.46 -12.57 10.35
C ALA A 360 11.30 -13.12 11.19
N ALA A 361 10.57 -12.27 11.90
CA ALA A 361 9.44 -12.66 12.73
C ALA A 361 8.15 -12.96 11.95
N ARG A 362 8.06 -12.58 10.67
CA ARG A 362 6.87 -12.80 9.80
C ARG A 362 7.27 -13.39 8.45
N PRO A 363 7.95 -14.55 8.43
CA PRO A 363 8.52 -15.10 7.21
C PRO A 363 7.46 -15.34 6.12
N GLU A 364 6.23 -15.69 6.49
CA GLU A 364 5.13 -15.92 5.55
C GLU A 364 4.78 -14.68 4.72
N VAL A 365 4.71 -13.50 5.35
CA VAL A 365 4.39 -12.23 4.65
C VAL A 365 5.53 -11.85 3.71
N TYR A 366 6.76 -11.87 4.23
CA TYR A 366 7.92 -11.37 3.48
C TYR A 366 8.39 -12.35 2.42
N GLN A 367 8.24 -13.66 2.63
CA GLN A 367 8.50 -14.66 1.60
C GLN A 367 7.52 -14.52 0.45
N MET A 368 6.23 -14.30 0.73
CA MET A 368 5.25 -14.03 -0.33
C MET A 368 5.64 -12.81 -1.17
N CYS A 369 6.06 -11.71 -0.53
CA CYS A 369 6.54 -10.51 -1.23
C CYS A 369 7.78 -10.78 -2.10
N LYS A 370 8.73 -11.57 -1.59
CA LYS A 370 9.95 -11.97 -2.32
C LYS A 370 9.61 -12.85 -3.52
N ASP A 371 8.81 -13.89 -3.31
CA ASP A 371 8.39 -14.83 -4.36
C ASP A 371 7.62 -14.10 -5.45
N ARG A 372 6.73 -13.17 -5.06
CA ARG A 372 6.04 -12.34 -6.05
C ARG A 372 7.00 -11.45 -6.82
N THR A 373 7.97 -10.82 -6.15
CA THR A 373 9.00 -10.02 -6.83
C THR A 373 9.81 -10.87 -7.83
N LYS A 374 10.23 -12.09 -7.44
CA LYS A 374 10.92 -13.05 -8.32
C LYS A 374 10.04 -13.41 -9.53
N HIS A 375 8.78 -13.75 -9.28
CA HIS A 375 7.83 -14.12 -10.31
C HIS A 375 7.64 -13.01 -11.35
N LEU A 376 7.41 -11.77 -10.91
CA LEU A 376 7.22 -10.64 -11.83
C LEU A 376 8.46 -10.34 -12.66
N MET A 377 9.64 -10.47 -12.06
CA MET A 377 10.91 -10.25 -12.76
C MET A 377 11.16 -11.32 -13.83
N MET A 378 10.84 -12.58 -13.52
CA MET A 378 10.93 -13.66 -14.49
C MET A 378 9.88 -13.51 -15.60
N TYR A 379 8.62 -13.25 -15.24
CA TYR A 379 7.50 -13.18 -16.18
C TYR A 379 7.65 -12.03 -17.18
N HIS A 380 7.99 -10.82 -16.72
CA HIS A 380 8.03 -9.63 -17.59
C HIS A 380 9.39 -9.35 -18.21
N TYR A 381 10.48 -9.84 -17.62
CA TYR A 381 11.83 -9.51 -18.07
C TYR A 381 12.72 -10.74 -18.35
N GLY A 382 12.26 -11.96 -18.06
CA GLY A 382 13.06 -13.17 -18.24
C GLY A 382 14.29 -13.22 -17.34
N VAL A 383 14.29 -12.50 -16.22
CA VAL A 383 15.43 -12.38 -15.31
C VAL A 383 15.18 -13.22 -14.06
N HIS A 384 16.09 -14.17 -13.80
CA HIS A 384 16.19 -14.82 -12.50
C HIS A 384 16.91 -13.89 -11.52
N ILE A 385 16.28 -13.64 -10.38
CA ILE A 385 16.85 -12.82 -9.32
C ILE A 385 16.93 -13.61 -8.02
N ASP A 386 18.09 -13.54 -7.37
CA ASP A 386 18.27 -14.04 -6.01
C ASP A 386 17.83 -12.95 -5.04
N VAL A 387 16.83 -13.28 -4.22
CA VAL A 387 16.14 -12.36 -3.30
C VAL A 387 15.97 -13.01 -1.95
#